data_AF-A0A5P8JTT4-F1
#
_entry.id   AF-A0A5P8JTT4-F1
#
_cell.length_a   1.000
_cell.length_b   1.000
_cell.length_c   1.000
_cell.angle_alpha   90.00
_cell.angle_beta   90.00
_cell.angle_gamma   90.00
#
_symmetry.space_group_name_H-M   'P 1'
#
loop_
_entity.id
_entity.type
_entity.pdbx_description
1 polymer ?
#
loop_
_entity_poly.entity_id
_entity_poly.type
_entity_poly.pdbx_seq_one_letter_code
_entity_poly.pdbx_strand_id
1 'polypeptide(L)'
;MKISHILITALALLTLSGCQAKPDTTKLNSNLNDAISAKKYEKAEGINDSIQSLSPSNTSAKRAKVLKAIVSAQDAIRSENFSLAIEKTNDYANGSKSLERVAARLHSRATTLRKANKSLSTQLSSAKSAVQVGNGDQALNTLNQLLDSKTIKKPELKNLYIQALNLRLSINQTNNSDNTSSTTASTSGTSNQSSSIDKTDASSTTPESEPITGSDTITDAEIQQARDDIKGLGEDPTYFSNNDVRRAILKMRAAGRSHLTTSDWQ
;
A
#
# COMPACT_ATOMS: atom_id res chain seq x y z
N MET A 1 32.41 24.44 -1.69
CA MET A 1 30.95 24.56 -1.41
C MET A 1 30.73 24.20 0.04
N LYS A 2 30.08 25.08 0.82
CA LYS A 2 29.94 24.97 2.27
C LYS A 2 28.82 23.97 2.61
N ILE A 3 29.17 22.92 3.34
CA ILE A 3 28.25 21.89 3.84
C ILE A 3 27.64 22.41 5.15
N SER A 4 26.39 22.90 5.07
CA SER A 4 25.60 23.22 6.26
C SER A 4 25.21 21.93 6.97
N HIS A 5 25.86 21.68 8.10
CA HIS A 5 25.52 20.61 9.03
C HIS A 5 24.20 20.98 9.73
N ILE A 6 23.12 20.26 9.40
CA ILE A 6 21.89 20.33 10.18
C ILE A 6 22.08 19.42 11.39
N LEU A 7 22.37 20.06 12.52
CA LEU A 7 22.51 19.47 13.85
C LEU A 7 21.16 18.83 14.24
N ILE A 8 21.03 17.51 14.09
CA ILE A 8 19.93 16.75 14.68
C ILE A 8 20.29 16.55 16.15
N THR A 9 19.77 17.40 17.02
CA THR A 9 19.80 17.18 18.47
C THR A 9 19.04 15.89 18.80
N ALA A 10 19.80 14.80 18.93
CA ALA A 10 19.36 13.59 19.61
C ALA A 10 19.07 13.95 21.07
N LEU A 11 17.80 13.83 21.48
CA LEU A 11 17.42 13.94 22.88
C LEU A 11 17.73 12.59 23.55
N ALA A 12 18.97 12.44 24.01
CA ALA A 12 19.34 11.35 24.89
C ALA A 12 18.70 11.61 26.27
N LEU A 13 17.73 10.78 26.66
CA LEU A 13 17.27 10.72 28.06
C LEU A 13 18.30 9.95 28.89
N LEU A 14 19.31 10.68 29.38
CA LEU A 14 20.12 10.25 30.51
C LEU A 14 19.33 10.52 31.80
N THR A 15 18.99 9.47 32.51
CA THR A 15 18.38 9.53 33.84
C THR A 15 19.42 9.99 34.87
N LEU A 16 19.52 11.30 35.08
CA LEU A 16 20.16 11.89 36.25
C LEU A 16 19.07 12.33 37.25
N SER A 17 19.15 11.77 38.45
CA SER A 17 18.27 12.07 39.58
C SER A 17 18.50 13.52 40.06
N GLY A 18 17.67 14.45 39.60
CA GLY A 18 17.65 15.84 40.08
C GLY A 18 16.76 16.72 39.21
N CYS A 19 15.58 17.11 39.72
CA CYS A 19 14.59 17.97 39.05
C CYS A 19 14.30 17.60 37.58
N GLN A 20 13.55 16.52 37.36
CA GLN A 20 12.92 16.26 36.06
C GLN A 20 11.99 17.44 35.75
N ALA A 21 12.42 18.33 34.85
CA ALA A 21 11.57 19.38 34.32
C ALA A 21 10.30 18.72 33.78
N LYS A 22 9.13 19.16 34.26
CA LYS A 22 7.85 18.64 33.76
C LYS A 22 7.86 18.73 32.24
N PRO A 23 7.50 17.66 31.52
CA PRO A 23 7.51 17.68 30.07
C PRO A 23 6.63 18.82 29.56
N ASP A 24 7.21 19.67 28.72
CA ASP A 24 6.57 20.87 28.19
C ASP A 24 5.52 20.50 27.13
N THR A 25 4.28 20.36 27.59
CA THR A 25 3.12 20.04 26.76
C THR A 25 2.81 21.16 25.75
N THR A 26 3.25 22.40 25.99
CA THR A 26 3.08 23.50 25.04
C THR A 26 3.97 23.28 23.81
N LYS A 27 5.22 22.88 24.01
CA LYS A 27 6.13 22.54 22.90
C LYS A 27 5.64 21.35 22.09
N LEU A 28 5.09 20.32 22.75
CA LEU A 28 4.48 19.18 22.07
C LEU A 28 3.26 19.59 21.23
N ASN A 29 2.38 20.45 21.76
CA ASN A 29 1.24 20.96 21.00
C ASN A 29 1.67 21.80 19.78
N SER A 30 2.74 22.59 19.89
CA SER A 30 3.32 23.29 18.73
C SER A 30 3.78 22.30 17.65
N ASN A 31 4.59 21.30 18.04
CA ASN A 31 5.09 20.28 17.12
C ASN A 31 3.94 19.47 16.46
N LEU A 32 2.86 19.21 17.20
CA LEU A 32 1.66 18.57 16.66
C LEU A 32 1.03 19.42 15.55
N ASN A 33 0.84 20.71 15.81
CA ASN A 33 0.26 21.63 14.82
C ASN A 33 1.15 21.76 13.57
N ASP A 34 2.46 21.78 13.76
CA ASP A 34 3.44 21.79 12.66
C ASP A 34 3.34 20.51 11.83
N ALA A 35 3.26 19.33 12.48
CA ALA A 35 3.09 18.06 11.80
C ALA A 35 1.78 17.97 11.02
N ILE A 36 0.66 18.43 11.61
CA ILE A 36 -0.65 18.50 10.94
C ILE A 36 -0.58 19.44 9.73
N SER A 37 0.01 20.63 9.89
CA SER A 37 0.13 21.64 8.82
C SER A 37 1.03 21.14 7.68
N ALA A 38 2.11 20.43 8.02
CA ALA A 38 2.99 19.76 7.07
C ALA A 38 2.40 18.45 6.50
N LYS A 39 1.16 18.09 6.85
CA LYS A 39 0.46 16.86 6.43
C LYS A 39 1.20 15.56 6.78
N LYS A 40 2.04 15.59 7.82
CA LYS A 40 2.76 14.44 8.36
C LYS A 40 1.91 13.77 9.44
N TYR A 41 0.81 13.13 9.03
CA TYR A 41 -0.22 12.65 9.97
C TYR A 41 0.23 11.49 10.86
N GLU A 42 1.10 10.60 10.37
CA GLU A 42 1.73 9.55 11.19
C GLU A 42 2.57 10.17 12.33
N LYS A 43 3.38 11.19 12.01
CA LYS A 43 4.12 11.96 13.03
C LYS A 43 3.18 12.69 13.98
N ALA A 44 2.09 13.27 13.48
CA ALA A 44 1.10 13.95 14.30
C ALA A 44 0.39 12.99 15.26
N GLU A 45 0.07 11.76 14.82
CA GLU A 45 -0.49 10.70 15.66
C GLU A 45 0.44 10.39 16.83
N GLY A 46 1.72 10.07 16.57
CA GLY A 46 2.68 9.75 17.63
C GLY A 46 2.94 10.91 18.61
N ILE A 47 2.95 12.17 18.13
CA ILE A 47 3.03 13.34 19.02
C ILE A 47 1.76 13.46 19.88
N ASN A 48 0.58 13.24 19.30
CA ASN A 48 -0.68 13.30 20.05
C ASN A 48 -0.80 12.16 21.08
N ASP A 49 -0.27 10.98 20.80
CA ASP A 49 -0.18 9.88 21.75
C ASP A 49 0.74 10.23 22.92
N SER A 50 1.90 10.86 22.63
CA SER A 50 2.78 11.40 23.67
C SER A 50 2.07 12.44 24.54
N ILE A 51 1.27 13.34 23.93
CA ILE A 51 0.46 14.32 24.66
C ILE A 51 -0.60 13.61 25.53
N GLN A 52 -1.26 12.57 25.04
CA GLN A 52 -2.23 11.81 25.82
C GLN A 52 -1.61 11.09 27.01
N SER A 53 -0.44 10.48 26.85
CA SER A 53 0.26 9.80 27.95
C SER A 53 0.72 10.78 29.04
N LEU A 54 1.12 11.99 28.66
CA LEU A 54 1.65 13.00 29.59
C LEU A 54 0.58 13.90 30.20
N SER A 55 -0.47 14.22 29.44
CA SER A 55 -1.55 15.11 29.83
C SER A 55 -2.86 14.68 29.16
N PRO A 56 -3.50 13.60 29.65
CA PRO A 56 -4.75 13.10 29.09
C PRO A 56 -5.84 14.17 29.10
N SER A 57 -6.57 14.30 28.00
CA SER A 57 -7.71 15.20 27.91
C SER A 57 -8.71 14.70 26.86
N ASN A 58 -9.97 15.16 26.95
CA ASN A 58 -10.97 14.86 25.92
C ASN A 58 -10.51 15.37 24.53
N THR A 59 -9.82 16.50 24.48
CA THR A 59 -9.30 17.07 23.24
C THR A 59 -8.24 16.18 22.60
N SER A 60 -7.27 15.70 23.37
CA SER A 60 -6.20 14.83 22.86
C SER A 60 -6.73 13.43 22.49
N ALA A 61 -7.68 12.88 23.24
CA ALA A 61 -8.36 11.63 22.88
C ALA A 61 -9.14 11.74 21.56
N LYS A 62 -9.91 12.82 21.39
CA LYS A 62 -10.63 13.11 20.13
C LYS A 62 -9.69 13.26 18.93
N ARG A 63 -8.58 13.99 19.10
CA ARG A 63 -7.56 14.12 18.05
C ARG A 63 -6.95 12.77 17.68
N ALA A 64 -6.67 11.91 18.66
CA ALA A 64 -6.14 10.57 18.41
C ALA A 64 -7.09 9.75 17.54
N LYS A 65 -8.39 9.74 17.87
CA LYS A 65 -9.39 9.02 17.06
C LYS A 65 -9.32 9.44 15.58
N VAL A 66 -9.28 10.74 15.31
CA VAL A 66 -9.25 11.26 13.93
C VAL A 66 -7.90 11.06 13.26
N LEU A 67 -6.77 11.25 13.95
CA LEU A 67 -5.44 11.01 13.40
C LEU A 67 -5.24 9.54 13.03
N LYS A 68 -5.63 8.61 13.91
CA LYS A 68 -5.59 7.17 13.65
C LYS A 68 -6.45 6.77 12.46
N ALA A 69 -7.64 7.35 12.33
CA ALA A 69 -8.51 7.16 11.17
C ALA A 69 -7.87 7.65 9.87
N ILE A 70 -7.23 8.83 9.89
CA ILE A 70 -6.50 9.40 8.74
C ILE A 70 -5.34 8.49 8.34
N VAL A 71 -4.49 8.09 9.28
CA VAL A 71 -3.32 7.24 9.02
C VAL A 71 -3.76 5.88 8.47
N SER A 72 -4.71 5.22 9.15
CA SER A 72 -5.25 3.92 8.70
C SER A 72 -5.86 3.99 7.30
N ALA A 73 -6.53 5.09 6.95
CA ALA A 73 -7.09 5.25 5.61
C ALA A 73 -6.03 5.56 4.55
N GLN A 74 -4.95 6.28 4.90
CA GLN A 74 -3.81 6.46 4.02
C GLN A 74 -3.11 5.13 3.74
N ASP A 75 -2.90 4.31 4.78
CA ASP A 75 -2.40 2.94 4.64
C ASP A 75 -3.28 2.10 3.73
N ALA A 76 -4.59 2.07 4.00
CA ALA A 76 -5.54 1.30 3.21
C ALA A 76 -5.62 1.75 1.73
N ILE A 77 -5.47 3.05 1.44
CA ILE A 77 -5.37 3.55 0.06
C ILE A 77 -4.07 3.06 -0.60
N ARG A 78 -2.94 3.08 0.12
CA ARG A 78 -1.63 2.64 -0.39
C ARG A 78 -1.63 1.14 -0.71
N SER A 79 -2.30 0.33 0.10
CA SER A 79 -2.47 -1.12 -0.11
C SER A 79 -3.68 -1.47 -0.99
N GLU A 80 -4.21 -0.51 -1.77
CA GLU A 80 -5.34 -0.69 -2.69
C GLU A 80 -6.66 -1.21 -2.04
N ASN A 81 -6.73 -1.22 -0.70
CA ASN A 81 -7.90 -1.62 0.08
C ASN A 81 -8.84 -0.43 0.30
N PHE A 82 -9.47 0.03 -0.79
CA PHE A 82 -10.30 1.23 -0.76
C PHE A 82 -11.55 1.08 0.11
N SER A 83 -12.07 -0.13 0.30
CA SER A 83 -13.22 -0.38 1.20
C SER A 83 -12.84 -0.10 2.65
N LEU A 84 -11.68 -0.60 3.09
CA LEU A 84 -11.16 -0.32 4.44
C LEU A 84 -10.89 1.18 4.63
N ALA A 85 -10.33 1.85 3.62
CA ALA A 85 -10.10 3.29 3.69
C ALA A 85 -11.41 4.09 3.89
N ILE A 86 -12.50 3.69 3.22
CA ILE A 86 -13.83 4.27 3.39
C ILE A 86 -14.35 4.01 4.80
N GLU A 87 -14.23 2.78 5.29
CA GLU A 87 -14.66 2.38 6.64
C GLU A 87 -13.95 3.21 7.72
N LYS A 88 -12.61 3.29 7.66
CA LYS A 88 -11.82 4.06 8.64
C LYS A 88 -12.12 5.55 8.62
N THR A 89 -12.64 6.06 7.52
CA THR A 89 -13.05 7.46 7.37
C THR A 89 -14.57 7.62 7.38
N ASN A 90 -15.33 6.70 7.97
CA ASN A 90 -16.79 6.85 8.06
C ASN A 90 -17.25 7.53 9.36
N ASP A 91 -16.47 7.38 10.45
CA ASP A 91 -16.80 7.92 11.78
C ASP A 91 -15.62 8.72 12.40
N TYR A 92 -15.34 9.87 11.80
CA TYR A 92 -14.26 10.78 12.22
C TYR A 92 -14.77 12.05 12.92
N ALA A 93 -16.02 12.05 13.41
CA ALA A 93 -16.62 13.20 14.06
C ALA A 93 -15.95 13.52 15.40
N ASN A 94 -15.95 14.81 15.77
CA ASN A 94 -15.50 15.39 17.04
C ASN A 94 -14.00 15.68 17.15
N GLY A 95 -13.29 15.79 16.02
CA GLY A 95 -11.91 16.28 15.99
C GLY A 95 -11.82 17.79 15.84
N SER A 96 -10.62 18.31 15.56
CA SER A 96 -10.51 19.67 15.02
C SER A 96 -11.05 19.70 13.59
N LYS A 97 -11.78 20.76 13.20
CA LYS A 97 -12.33 20.94 11.84
C LYS A 97 -11.32 20.75 10.70
N SER A 98 -10.04 21.03 10.94
CA SER A 98 -8.96 20.81 9.96
C SER A 98 -8.76 19.31 9.67
N LEU A 99 -8.61 18.49 10.72
CA LEU A 99 -8.46 17.04 10.61
C LEU A 99 -9.71 16.37 10.04
N GLU A 100 -10.90 16.84 10.43
CA GLU A 100 -12.15 16.32 9.87
C GLU A 100 -12.22 16.52 8.35
N ARG A 101 -11.80 17.69 7.84
CA ARG A 101 -11.71 17.92 6.39
C ARG A 101 -10.70 16.99 5.70
N VAL A 102 -9.61 16.62 6.38
CA VAL A 102 -8.62 15.67 5.84
C VAL A 102 -9.24 14.28 5.72
N ALA A 103 -9.90 13.80 6.78
CA ALA A 103 -10.60 12.52 6.77
C ALA A 103 -11.70 12.48 5.69
N ALA A 104 -12.49 13.55 5.55
CA ALA A 104 -13.51 13.68 4.50
C ALA A 104 -12.91 13.57 3.08
N ARG A 105 -11.76 14.20 2.85
CA ARG A 105 -11.05 14.12 1.56
C ARG A 105 -10.52 12.71 1.28
N LEU A 106 -10.00 12.03 2.29
CA LEU A 106 -9.56 10.63 2.17
C LEU A 106 -10.74 9.71 1.85
N HIS A 107 -11.88 9.89 2.53
CA HIS A 107 -13.11 9.16 2.25
C HIS A 107 -13.54 9.31 0.78
N SER A 108 -13.57 10.56 0.29
CA SER A 108 -13.94 10.87 -1.10
C SER A 108 -12.95 10.29 -2.11
N ARG A 109 -11.64 10.38 -1.83
CA ARG A 109 -10.58 9.78 -2.65
C ARG A 109 -10.73 8.26 -2.71
N ALA A 110 -10.87 7.59 -1.57
CA ALA A 110 -11.05 6.15 -1.48
C ALA A 110 -12.31 5.69 -2.22
N THR A 111 -13.43 6.42 -2.09
CA THR A 111 -14.67 6.14 -2.83
C THR A 111 -14.46 6.24 -4.34
N THR A 112 -13.76 7.28 -4.81
CA THR A 112 -13.43 7.45 -6.23
C THR A 112 -12.53 6.33 -6.74
N LEU A 113 -11.47 6.00 -5.98
CA LEU A 113 -10.54 4.92 -6.33
C LEU A 113 -11.24 3.56 -6.33
N ARG A 114 -12.12 3.26 -5.37
CA ARG A 114 -12.90 2.02 -5.35
C ARG A 114 -13.78 1.85 -6.59
N LYS A 115 -14.48 2.93 -6.99
CA LYS A 115 -15.31 2.92 -8.21
C LYS A 115 -14.46 2.72 -9.46
N ALA A 116 -13.33 3.43 -9.56
CA ALA A 116 -12.39 3.29 -10.66
C ALA A 116 -11.82 1.86 -10.72
N ASN A 117 -11.31 1.34 -9.61
CA ASN A 117 -10.76 -0.02 -9.51
C ASN A 117 -11.77 -1.05 -9.97
N LYS A 118 -13.02 -1.01 -9.47
CA LYS A 118 -14.08 -1.91 -9.90
C LYS A 118 -14.32 -1.85 -11.41
N SER A 119 -14.47 -0.65 -11.96
CA SER A 119 -14.74 -0.45 -13.39
C SER A 119 -13.59 -0.95 -14.27
N LEU A 120 -12.36 -0.62 -13.92
CA LEU A 120 -11.16 -0.99 -14.68
C LEU A 120 -10.90 -2.50 -14.57
N SER A 121 -11.10 -3.11 -13.40
CA SER A 121 -11.03 -4.56 -13.22
C SER A 121 -12.06 -5.29 -14.09
N THR A 122 -13.30 -4.77 -14.19
CA THR A 122 -14.30 -5.35 -15.09
C THR A 122 -13.85 -5.29 -16.55
N GLN A 123 -13.30 -4.15 -17.02
CA GLN A 123 -12.78 -4.03 -18.38
C GLN A 123 -11.62 -4.99 -18.65
N LEU A 124 -10.70 -5.13 -17.69
CA LEU A 124 -9.58 -6.07 -17.79
C LEU A 124 -10.09 -7.52 -17.85
N SER A 125 -11.07 -7.90 -17.03
CA SER A 125 -11.68 -9.23 -17.08
C SER A 125 -12.39 -9.49 -18.42
N SER A 126 -13.11 -8.50 -18.97
CA SER A 126 -13.71 -8.62 -20.30
C SER A 126 -12.66 -8.83 -21.39
N ALA A 127 -11.53 -8.12 -21.33
CA ALA A 127 -10.42 -8.33 -22.26
C ALA A 127 -9.83 -9.75 -22.12
N LYS A 128 -9.61 -10.24 -20.89
CA LYS A 128 -9.15 -11.61 -20.63
C LYS A 128 -10.11 -12.65 -21.23
N SER A 129 -11.41 -12.51 -21.02
CA SER A 129 -12.41 -13.41 -21.60
C SER A 129 -12.44 -13.36 -23.13
N ALA A 130 -12.28 -12.18 -23.73
CA ALA A 130 -12.20 -12.05 -25.19
C ALA A 130 -11.01 -12.81 -25.77
N VAL A 131 -9.83 -12.77 -25.13
CA VAL A 131 -8.67 -13.60 -25.52
C VAL A 131 -8.99 -15.09 -25.45
N GLN A 132 -9.62 -15.53 -24.36
CA GLN A 132 -9.94 -16.95 -24.13
C GLN A 132 -10.87 -17.55 -25.19
N VAL A 133 -11.74 -16.74 -25.81
CA VAL A 133 -12.65 -17.17 -26.87
C VAL A 133 -12.12 -16.87 -28.29
N GLY A 134 -10.82 -16.57 -28.41
CA GLY A 134 -10.16 -16.33 -29.70
C GLY A 134 -10.39 -14.94 -30.30
N ASN A 135 -10.94 -13.99 -29.53
CA ASN A 135 -11.24 -12.63 -30.00
C ASN A 135 -10.15 -11.64 -29.55
N GLY A 136 -8.94 -11.83 -30.07
CA GLY A 136 -7.75 -11.04 -29.73
C GLY A 136 -7.87 -9.56 -30.09
N ASP A 137 -8.47 -9.22 -31.23
CA ASP A 137 -8.63 -7.84 -31.69
C ASP A 137 -9.54 -7.02 -30.76
N GLN A 138 -10.66 -7.60 -30.33
CA GLN A 138 -11.55 -6.97 -29.35
C GLN A 138 -10.84 -6.77 -28.00
N ALA A 139 -10.04 -7.76 -27.58
CA ALA A 139 -9.25 -7.66 -26.36
C ALA A 139 -8.21 -6.51 -26.46
N LEU A 140 -7.49 -6.41 -27.57
CA LEU A 140 -6.51 -5.34 -27.82
C LEU A 140 -7.16 -3.96 -27.83
N ASN A 141 -8.31 -3.79 -28.49
CA ASN A 141 -9.05 -2.52 -28.47
C ASN A 141 -9.42 -2.12 -27.03
N THR A 142 -9.98 -3.05 -26.26
CA THR A 142 -10.34 -2.83 -24.84
C THR A 142 -9.11 -2.44 -24.02
N LEU A 143 -7.98 -3.14 -24.22
CA LEU A 143 -6.74 -2.87 -23.50
C LEU A 143 -6.11 -1.53 -23.86
N ASN A 144 -6.18 -1.10 -25.12
CA ASN A 144 -5.67 0.21 -25.53
C ASN A 144 -6.49 1.33 -24.89
N GLN A 145 -7.83 1.23 -24.92
CA GLN A 145 -8.70 2.18 -24.22
C GLN A 145 -8.41 2.23 -22.71
N LEU A 146 -8.22 1.05 -22.11
CA LEU A 146 -7.89 0.92 -20.70
C LEU A 146 -6.56 1.62 -20.36
N LEU A 147 -5.50 1.32 -21.12
CA LEU A 147 -4.15 1.85 -20.92
C LEU A 147 -4.00 3.34 -21.26
N ASP A 148 -4.85 3.88 -22.13
CA ASP A 148 -4.86 5.31 -22.46
C ASP A 148 -5.52 6.16 -21.36
N SER A 149 -6.39 5.55 -20.55
CA SER A 149 -7.09 6.21 -19.45
C SER A 149 -6.13 6.87 -18.46
N LYS A 150 -6.35 8.16 -18.15
CA LYS A 150 -5.60 8.86 -17.09
C LYS A 150 -5.83 8.25 -15.70
N THR A 151 -6.96 7.56 -15.51
CA THR A 151 -7.33 7.00 -14.22
C THR A 151 -6.48 5.80 -13.86
N ILE A 152 -6.24 4.87 -14.80
CA ILE A 152 -5.43 3.67 -14.52
C ILE A 152 -3.95 4.00 -14.27
N LYS A 153 -3.47 5.16 -14.74
CA LYS A 153 -2.10 5.66 -14.56
C LYS A 153 -1.83 6.22 -13.17
N LYS A 154 -2.83 6.24 -12.28
CA LYS A 154 -2.64 6.67 -10.89
C LYS A 154 -1.81 5.63 -10.12
N PRO A 155 -0.88 6.06 -9.23
CA PRO A 155 -0.06 5.14 -8.45
C PRO A 155 -0.85 4.07 -7.69
N GLU A 156 -2.03 4.43 -7.17
CA GLU A 156 -2.88 3.52 -6.39
C GLU A 156 -3.61 2.47 -7.23
N LEU A 157 -3.46 2.50 -8.57
CA LEU A 157 -4.04 1.53 -9.49
C LEU A 157 -2.95 0.86 -10.34
N LYS A 158 -1.68 0.95 -9.91
CA LYS A 158 -0.51 0.45 -10.63
C LYS A 158 -0.62 -1.04 -10.94
N ASN A 159 -1.14 -1.85 -10.01
CA ASN A 159 -1.29 -3.28 -10.23
C ASN A 159 -2.22 -3.59 -11.42
N LEU A 160 -3.33 -2.85 -11.55
CA LEU A 160 -4.22 -2.99 -12.71
C LEU A 160 -3.54 -2.56 -14.01
N TYR A 161 -2.76 -1.47 -13.98
CA TYR A 161 -2.00 -1.03 -15.14
C TYR A 161 -1.02 -2.10 -15.64
N ILE A 162 -0.25 -2.70 -14.72
CA ILE A 162 0.71 -3.77 -15.04
C ILE A 162 -0.01 -4.99 -15.60
N GLN A 163 -1.12 -5.42 -14.98
CA GLN A 163 -1.89 -6.56 -15.48
C GLN A 163 -2.43 -6.32 -16.90
N ALA A 164 -2.93 -5.11 -17.19
CA ALA A 164 -3.38 -4.74 -18.52
C ALA A 164 -2.24 -4.74 -19.55
N LEU A 165 -1.08 -4.21 -19.18
CA LEU A 165 0.11 -4.18 -20.05
C LEU A 165 0.60 -5.61 -20.37
N ASN A 166 0.69 -6.47 -19.35
CA ASN A 166 1.11 -7.86 -19.51
C ASN A 166 0.16 -8.65 -20.42
N LEU A 167 -1.15 -8.46 -20.26
CA LEU A 167 -2.14 -9.10 -21.13
C LEU A 167 -2.01 -8.63 -22.59
N ARG A 168 -1.75 -7.33 -22.80
CA ARG A 168 -1.53 -6.81 -24.16
C ARG A 168 -0.28 -7.43 -24.80
N LEU A 169 0.80 -7.55 -24.03
CA LEU A 169 2.04 -8.18 -24.49
C LEU A 169 1.84 -9.66 -24.84
N SER A 170 1.11 -10.41 -24.01
CA SER A 170 0.86 -11.83 -24.29
C SER A 170 0.07 -12.05 -25.57
N ILE A 171 -0.94 -11.22 -25.86
CA ILE A 171 -1.71 -11.31 -27.11
C ILE A 171 -0.79 -11.08 -28.34
N ASN A 172 0.06 -10.05 -28.27
CA ASN A 172 0.97 -9.72 -29.37
C ASN A 172 2.06 -10.79 -29.60
N GLN A 173 2.47 -11.51 -28.55
CA GLN A 173 3.42 -12.62 -28.66
C GLN A 173 2.77 -13.85 -29.32
N THR A 174 1.53 -14.19 -28.94
CA THR A 174 0.79 -15.29 -29.58
C THR A 174 0.58 -15.03 -31.07
N ASN A 175 0.21 -13.79 -31.45
CA ASN A 175 0.01 -13.41 -32.85
C ASN A 175 1.29 -13.44 -33.70
N ASN A 176 2.48 -13.35 -33.09
CA ASN A 176 3.77 -13.43 -33.79
C ASN A 176 4.33 -14.87 -33.90
N SER A 177 3.76 -15.83 -33.17
CA SER A 177 4.21 -17.22 -33.19
C SER A 177 3.57 -18.08 -34.30
N ASP A 178 2.53 -17.58 -34.98
CA ASP A 178 1.77 -18.33 -36.00
C ASP A 178 2.37 -18.31 -37.41
N ASN A 179 3.58 -17.79 -37.61
CA ASN A 179 4.22 -17.74 -38.93
C ASN A 179 5.39 -18.72 -39.13
N THR A 180 5.37 -19.85 -38.42
CA THR A 180 6.27 -20.99 -38.73
C THR A 180 5.44 -22.17 -39.21
N SER A 181 5.28 -22.23 -40.53
CA SER A 181 4.66 -23.34 -41.24
C SER A 181 5.44 -24.65 -40.98
N SER A 182 4.75 -25.66 -40.48
CA SER A 182 5.17 -27.06 -40.58
C SER A 182 3.93 -27.95 -40.62
N THR A 183 3.50 -28.22 -41.85
CA THR A 183 2.64 -29.34 -42.24
C THR A 183 3.09 -30.67 -41.64
N THR A 184 2.21 -31.38 -40.96
CA THR A 184 2.05 -32.85 -41.08
C THR A 184 0.74 -33.33 -40.43
N ALA A 185 0.18 -34.38 -41.02
CA ALA A 185 -1.23 -34.76 -40.99
C ALA A 185 -1.69 -35.56 -39.76
N SER A 186 -2.99 -35.41 -39.48
CA SER A 186 -3.98 -36.37 -38.95
C SER A 186 -3.55 -37.48 -37.99
N THR A 187 -4.16 -37.53 -36.81
CA THR A 187 -4.88 -38.73 -36.32
C THR A 187 -5.98 -38.31 -35.34
N SER A 188 -7.19 -38.77 -35.62
CA SER A 188 -8.41 -38.67 -34.83
C SER A 188 -8.36 -39.44 -33.51
N GLY A 189 -8.89 -38.86 -32.43
CA GLY A 189 -9.07 -39.53 -31.15
C GLY A 189 -10.09 -38.81 -30.27
N THR A 190 -11.35 -39.22 -30.38
CA THR A 190 -12.44 -38.85 -29.48
C THR A 190 -12.21 -39.49 -28.11
N SER A 191 -12.26 -38.68 -27.04
CA SER A 191 -12.58 -39.19 -25.70
C SER A 191 -13.22 -38.09 -24.86
N ASN A 192 -14.52 -38.27 -24.60
CA ASN A 192 -15.26 -37.60 -23.54
C ASN A 192 -14.60 -37.92 -22.19
N GLN A 193 -14.32 -36.89 -21.39
CA GLN A 193 -14.11 -37.08 -19.96
C GLN A 193 -14.78 -35.95 -19.19
N SER A 194 -16.02 -36.26 -18.77
CA SER A 194 -16.72 -35.56 -17.70
C SER A 194 -15.90 -35.66 -16.42
N SER A 195 -15.64 -34.53 -15.77
CA SER A 195 -15.29 -34.52 -14.35
C SER A 195 -15.99 -33.35 -13.67
N SER A 196 -16.98 -33.72 -12.85
CA SER A 196 -17.52 -32.87 -11.78
C SER A 196 -16.41 -32.52 -10.80
N ILE A 197 -16.29 -31.25 -10.45
CA ILE A 197 -15.79 -30.84 -9.13
C ILE A 197 -16.73 -29.76 -8.62
N ASP A 198 -17.46 -30.14 -7.58
CA ASP A 198 -18.21 -29.23 -6.73
C ASP A 198 -17.36 -28.96 -5.48
N LYS A 199 -17.54 -27.75 -4.94
CA LYS A 199 -17.13 -27.22 -3.62
C LYS A 199 -15.69 -26.75 -3.36
N THR A 200 -15.68 -25.47 -2.92
CA THR A 200 -14.90 -24.83 -1.84
C THR A 200 -13.38 -24.89 -1.96
N ASP A 201 -12.62 -23.79 -1.92
CA ASP A 201 -12.57 -22.82 -0.84
C ASP A 201 -11.59 -21.69 -1.22
N ALA A 202 -11.63 -20.60 -0.46
CA ALA A 202 -10.58 -19.60 -0.27
C ALA A 202 -10.12 -18.79 -1.51
N SER A 203 -10.83 -17.67 -1.70
CA SER A 203 -10.21 -16.38 -2.01
C SER A 203 -8.92 -16.26 -1.20
N SER A 204 -7.75 -16.25 -1.86
CA SER A 204 -6.47 -16.12 -1.18
C SER A 204 -6.45 -14.83 -0.36
N THR A 205 -6.60 -14.99 0.95
CA THR A 205 -6.21 -13.98 1.93
C THR A 205 -4.72 -13.78 1.76
N THR A 206 -4.30 -12.69 1.11
CA THR A 206 -2.94 -12.20 1.34
C THR A 206 -2.86 -11.85 2.83
N PRO A 207 -1.77 -12.20 3.54
CA PRO A 207 -1.67 -12.04 4.98
C PRO A 207 -1.58 -10.57 5.42
N GLU A 208 -1.95 -9.61 4.57
CA GLU A 208 -1.63 -8.17 4.64
C GLU A 208 -2.47 -7.37 5.63
N SER A 209 -3.59 -7.92 6.12
CA SER A 209 -4.54 -7.20 6.98
C SER A 209 -4.45 -7.54 8.46
N GLU A 210 -3.56 -8.46 8.86
CA GLU A 210 -3.36 -8.78 10.27
C GLU A 210 -2.27 -7.88 10.91
N PRO A 211 -2.47 -7.39 12.15
CA PRO A 211 -1.41 -6.77 12.91
C PRO A 211 -0.23 -7.74 13.00
N ILE A 212 0.95 -7.28 12.56
CA ILE A 212 2.13 -8.13 12.47
C ILE A 212 2.78 -8.15 13.86
N THR A 213 2.63 -9.27 14.57
CA THR A 213 3.25 -9.48 15.88
C THR A 213 4.75 -9.20 15.82
N GLY A 214 5.23 -8.27 16.67
CA GLY A 214 6.65 -7.87 16.73
C GLY A 214 7.04 -6.66 15.87
N SER A 215 6.13 -6.11 15.06
CA SER A 215 6.40 -4.92 14.24
C SER A 215 6.62 -3.63 15.04
N ASP A 216 6.15 -3.61 16.29
CA ASP A 216 6.21 -2.49 17.25
C ASP A 216 7.65 -2.14 17.65
N THR A 217 8.60 -3.05 17.38
CA THR A 217 10.04 -2.91 17.68
C THR A 217 10.86 -2.45 16.47
N ILE A 218 10.23 -2.27 15.30
CA ILE A 218 10.90 -1.87 14.06
C ILE A 218 10.91 -0.35 13.98
N THR A 219 12.11 0.22 13.95
CA THR A 219 12.31 1.68 13.92
C THR A 219 12.23 2.24 12.49
N ASP A 220 11.99 3.54 12.35
CA ASP A 220 12.03 4.23 11.05
C ASP A 220 13.40 4.11 10.36
N ALA A 221 14.48 4.05 11.15
CA ALA A 221 15.82 3.82 10.64
C ALA A 221 15.95 2.45 9.97
N GLU A 222 15.32 1.43 10.54
CA GLU A 222 15.32 0.08 9.96
C GLU A 222 14.41 -0.01 8.74
N ILE A 223 13.29 0.71 8.72
CA ILE A 223 12.45 0.85 7.52
C ILE A 223 13.24 1.54 6.40
N GLN A 224 14.00 2.59 6.71
CA GLN A 224 14.83 3.27 5.72
C GLN A 224 15.99 2.40 5.24
N GLN A 225 16.68 1.69 6.15
CA GLN A 225 17.73 0.75 5.79
C GLN A 225 17.22 -0.37 4.89
N ALA A 226 16.05 -0.93 5.19
CA ALA A 226 15.41 -1.93 4.36
C ALA A 226 15.03 -1.38 2.97
N ARG A 227 14.61 -0.12 2.87
CA ARG A 227 14.37 0.55 1.58
C ARG A 227 15.66 0.76 0.79
N ASP A 228 16.76 1.05 1.48
CA ASP A 228 18.07 1.17 0.85
C ASP A 228 18.60 -0.19 0.38
N ASP A 229 18.37 -1.28 1.13
CA ASP A 229 18.67 -2.65 0.73
C ASP A 229 17.88 -3.06 -0.52
N ILE A 230 16.57 -2.76 -0.57
CA ILE A 230 15.71 -2.99 -1.74
C ILE A 230 16.26 -2.26 -2.97
N LYS A 231 16.66 -0.99 -2.80
CA LYS A 231 17.30 -0.21 -3.86
C LYS A 231 18.63 -0.82 -4.31
N GLY A 232 19.42 -1.33 -3.38
CA GLY A 232 20.68 -2.05 -3.66
C GLY A 232 20.50 -3.34 -4.45
N LEU A 233 19.31 -3.95 -4.36
CA LEU A 233 18.93 -5.15 -5.11
C LEU A 233 18.35 -4.84 -6.50
N GLY A 234 18.36 -3.57 -6.91
CA GLY A 234 17.89 -3.13 -8.23
C GLY A 234 16.38 -2.87 -8.31
N GLU A 235 15.68 -2.91 -7.17
CA GLU A 235 14.24 -2.68 -7.08
C GLU A 235 13.92 -1.24 -6.65
N ASP A 236 12.75 -0.73 -7.01
CA ASP A 236 12.32 0.60 -6.55
C ASP A 236 11.66 0.49 -5.16
N PRO A 237 12.26 1.06 -4.10
CA PRO A 237 11.69 0.97 -2.75
C PRO A 237 10.31 1.59 -2.65
N THR A 238 9.93 2.51 -3.54
CA THR A 238 8.58 3.11 -3.54
C THR A 238 7.47 2.12 -3.88
N TYR A 239 7.82 0.93 -4.39
CA TYR A 239 6.87 -0.14 -4.69
C TYR A 239 6.44 -0.95 -3.46
N PHE A 240 7.18 -0.82 -2.35
CA PHE A 240 6.93 -1.57 -1.11
C PHE A 240 6.29 -0.68 -0.06
N SER A 241 5.16 -1.12 0.50
CA SER A 241 4.52 -0.43 1.62
C SER A 241 5.37 -0.54 2.89
N ASN A 242 5.16 0.34 3.88
CA ASN A 242 5.84 0.20 5.17
C ASN A 242 5.51 -1.14 5.85
N ASN A 243 4.36 -1.75 5.58
CA ASN A 243 4.03 -3.08 6.10
C ASN A 243 4.78 -4.20 5.38
N ASP A 244 4.98 -4.09 4.07
CA ASP A 244 5.82 -5.05 3.32
C ASP A 244 7.26 -4.97 3.80
N VAL A 245 7.75 -3.75 3.99
CA VAL A 245 9.07 -3.49 4.56
C VAL A 245 9.17 -4.04 5.98
N ARG A 246 8.15 -3.84 6.84
CA ARG A 246 8.12 -4.44 8.19
C ARG A 246 8.08 -5.97 8.17
N ARG A 247 7.32 -6.59 7.26
CA ARG A 247 7.29 -8.06 7.08
C ARG A 247 8.64 -8.58 6.61
N ALA A 248 9.25 -7.92 5.64
CA ALA A 248 10.57 -8.25 5.14
C ALA A 248 11.63 -8.14 6.25
N ILE A 249 11.58 -7.08 7.07
CA ILE A 249 12.45 -6.91 8.24
C ILE A 249 12.26 -8.05 9.25
N LEU A 250 11.02 -8.46 9.55
CA LEU A 250 10.77 -9.58 10.46
C LEU A 250 11.27 -10.91 9.89
N LYS A 251 11.06 -11.16 8.59
CA LYS A 251 11.54 -12.38 7.89
C LYS A 251 13.06 -12.44 7.84
N MET A 252 13.71 -11.31 7.57
CA MET A 252 15.16 -11.13 7.62
C MET A 252 15.72 -11.38 9.02
N ARG A 253 15.12 -10.79 10.06
CA ARG A 253 15.53 -10.99 11.47
C ARG A 253 15.33 -12.45 11.91
N ALA A 254 14.22 -13.08 11.54
CA ALA A 254 13.96 -14.50 11.82
C ALA A 254 14.99 -15.43 11.16
N ALA A 255 15.54 -15.00 10.01
CA ALA A 255 16.64 -15.68 9.34
C ALA A 255 18.04 -15.31 9.87
N GLY A 256 18.13 -14.48 10.92
CA GLY A 256 19.40 -14.06 11.54
C GLY A 256 20.26 -13.14 10.66
N ARG A 257 19.65 -12.44 9.69
CA ARG A 257 20.35 -11.56 8.73
C ARG A 257 20.17 -10.10 9.09
N SER A 258 21.10 -9.26 8.63
CA SER A 258 21.08 -7.79 8.79
C SER A 258 20.70 -7.02 7.52
N HIS A 259 20.59 -7.71 6.38
CA HIS A 259 20.20 -7.13 5.10
C HIS A 259 19.11 -7.94 4.42
N LEU A 260 18.18 -7.24 3.76
CA LEU A 260 17.14 -7.86 2.96
C LEU A 260 17.71 -8.58 1.73
N THR A 261 16.98 -9.61 1.30
CA THR A 261 17.19 -10.34 0.04
C THR A 261 15.86 -10.44 -0.70
N THR A 262 15.91 -10.78 -1.99
CA THR A 262 14.72 -10.86 -2.85
C THR A 262 13.63 -11.80 -2.36
N SER A 263 13.97 -12.79 -1.54
CA SER A 263 13.00 -13.73 -0.96
C SER A 263 12.26 -13.18 0.27
N ASP A 264 12.67 -12.03 0.83
CA ASP A 264 12.10 -11.49 2.06
C ASP A 264 10.75 -10.79 1.86
N TRP A 265 10.43 -10.42 0.61
CA TRP A 265 9.20 -9.73 0.24
C TRP A 265 8.37 -10.49 -0.82
N GLN A 266 8.73 -11.76 -1.08
CA GLN A 266 7.90 -12.77 -1.74
C GLN A 266 7.14 -13.58 -0.68
#